data_AF-A0A2G5T5H2-F1
#
_entry.id   AF-A0A2G5T5H2-F1
#
_cell.length_a   1.000
_cell.length_b   1.000
_cell.length_c   1.000
_cell.angle_alpha   90.00
_cell.angle_beta   90.00
_cell.angle_gamma   90.00
#
_symmetry.space_group_name_H-M   'P 1'
#
loop_
_entity.id
_entity.type
_entity.pdbx_description
1 polymer ?
#
loop_
_entity_poly.entity_id
_entity_poly.type
_entity_poly.pdbx_seq_one_letter_code
_entity_poly.pdbx_strand_id
1 'polypeptide(L)'
;MYILITDSCLRYEKLIGHYLLSLFCGSFALCISLLATQFYYRYIAVCQPHDLGKLNGWRLCLLFIPCIFFFIAWFCLVFFGMKGTEEKAKNARKIILEVYKEDTSKIAFIALQFWDTDSDGNKTFRVSDWLSYFGCLSIIVICFSTIMFCGIKIYFKLKSSQNIMSSKTRELNRQLLKTLIFQTALPFFTMYSVVGCILSLPIFEIDIGLIANYPGLAVCVYPALEPLIAMYFVKNFKNALTCRRGMRMGILEK
;
A
#
# COMPACT_ATOMS: atom_id res chain seq x y z
N MET A 1 7.01 -16.31 13.48
CA MET A 1 5.54 -16.19 13.22
C MET A 1 5.17 -14.72 13.03
N TYR A 2 4.19 -14.35 12.18
CA TYR A 2 3.67 -12.97 12.11
C TYR A 2 2.31 -12.88 12.81
N ILE A 3 2.13 -11.88 13.66
CA ILE A 3 0.93 -11.69 14.49
C ILE A 3 0.53 -10.22 14.44
N LEU A 4 -0.76 -9.98 14.20
CA LEU A 4 -1.38 -8.68 14.30
C LEU A 4 -2.46 -8.70 15.37
N ILE A 5 -2.41 -7.74 16.30
CA ILE A 5 -3.31 -7.64 17.46
C ILE A 5 -4.01 -6.29 17.44
N THR A 6 -5.28 -6.24 17.84
CA THR A 6 -5.99 -4.98 18.07
C THR A 6 -5.63 -4.40 19.43
N ASP A 7 -5.08 -3.18 19.45
CA ASP A 7 -4.91 -2.41 20.69
C ASP A 7 -6.01 -1.35 20.83
N SER A 8 -7.24 -1.80 21.05
CA SER A 8 -8.42 -0.93 21.15
C SER A 8 -9.37 -1.46 22.22
N CYS A 9 -10.32 -0.63 22.69
CA CYS A 9 -11.30 -1.04 23.70
C CYS A 9 -12.11 -2.29 23.31
N LEU A 10 -12.23 -2.57 22.01
CA LEU A 10 -12.91 -3.73 21.43
C LEU A 10 -12.04 -5.00 21.37
N ARG A 11 -10.82 -4.99 21.89
CA ARG A 11 -9.86 -6.10 21.81
C ARG A 11 -10.35 -7.42 22.43
N TYR A 12 -11.27 -7.33 23.39
CA TYR A 12 -11.84 -8.47 24.11
C TYR A 12 -12.97 -9.18 23.35
N GLU A 13 -13.58 -8.49 22.37
CA GLU A 13 -14.62 -9.07 21.51
C GLU A 13 -13.97 -9.75 20.30
N LYS A 14 -13.65 -11.04 20.44
CA LYS A 14 -12.88 -11.81 19.44
C LYS A 14 -13.44 -11.71 18.02
N LEU A 15 -14.76 -11.76 17.88
CA LEU A 15 -15.42 -11.71 16.57
C LEU A 15 -15.28 -10.32 15.95
N ILE A 16 -15.64 -9.26 16.69
CA ILE A 16 -15.52 -7.87 16.22
C ILE A 16 -14.06 -7.51 15.93
N GLY A 17 -13.13 -7.89 16.80
CA GLY A 17 -11.70 -7.66 16.59
C GLY A 17 -11.16 -8.38 15.36
N HIS A 18 -11.59 -9.62 15.07
CA HIS A 18 -11.21 -10.33 13.85
C HIS A 18 -11.72 -9.62 12.58
N TYR A 19 -12.96 -9.12 12.59
CA TYR A 19 -13.48 -8.30 11.49
C TYR A 19 -12.68 -7.01 11.32
N LEU A 20 -12.38 -6.30 12.41
CA LEU A 20 -11.61 -5.05 12.36
C LEU A 20 -10.18 -5.26 11.83
N LEU A 21 -9.48 -6.31 12.27
CA LEU A 21 -8.15 -6.66 11.78
C LEU A 21 -8.19 -7.02 10.29
N SER A 22 -9.17 -7.82 9.88
CA SER A 22 -9.34 -8.20 8.48
C SER A 22 -9.65 -6.99 7.60
N LEU A 23 -10.50 -6.06 8.06
CA LEU A 23 -10.79 -4.79 7.38
C LEU A 23 -9.55 -3.90 7.29
N PHE A 24 -8.77 -3.81 8.36
CA PHE A 24 -7.51 -3.07 8.38
C PHE A 24 -6.52 -3.65 7.36
N CYS A 25 -6.35 -4.97 7.32
CA CYS A 25 -5.52 -5.61 6.31
C CYS A 25 -6.04 -5.39 4.88
N GLY A 26 -7.36 -5.50 4.67
CA GLY A 26 -7.99 -5.19 3.39
C GLY A 26 -7.73 -3.75 2.94
N SER A 27 -7.72 -2.79 3.88
CA SER A 27 -7.44 -1.38 3.58
C SER A 27 -6.04 -1.16 3.00
N PHE A 28 -5.06 -2.02 3.32
CA PHE A 28 -3.75 -2.00 2.65
C PHE A 28 -3.85 -2.29 1.16
N ALA A 29 -4.60 -3.33 0.79
CA ALA A 29 -4.85 -3.66 -0.61
C ALA A 29 -5.57 -2.53 -1.34
N LEU A 30 -6.52 -1.88 -0.67
CA LEU A 30 -7.21 -0.70 -1.20
C LEU A 30 -6.23 0.45 -1.47
N CYS A 31 -5.38 0.81 -0.51
CA CYS A 31 -4.39 1.88 -0.68
C CYS A 31 -3.41 1.57 -1.82
N ILE A 32 -2.88 0.35 -1.86
CA ILE A 32 -1.94 -0.12 -2.89
C ILE A 32 -2.57 -0.09 -4.29
N SER A 33 -3.82 -0.51 -4.41
CA SER A 33 -4.54 -0.52 -5.69
C SER A 33 -4.95 0.88 -6.13
N LEU A 34 -5.36 1.77 -5.21
CA LEU A 34 -5.65 3.18 -5.51
C LEU A 34 -4.42 3.90 -6.07
N LEU A 35 -3.24 3.62 -5.50
CA LEU A 35 -1.98 4.13 -6.03
C LEU A 35 -1.72 3.62 -7.46
N ALA A 36 -1.92 2.33 -7.72
CA ALA A 36 -1.79 1.78 -9.07
C ALA A 36 -2.75 2.46 -10.06
N THR A 37 -4.00 2.68 -9.64
CA THR A 37 -5.01 3.41 -10.42
C THR A 37 -4.60 4.86 -10.68
N GLN A 38 -3.99 5.56 -9.71
CA GLN A 38 -3.48 6.92 -9.89
C GLN A 38 -2.40 6.96 -10.99
N PHE A 39 -1.47 6.00 -11.00
CA PHE A 39 -0.45 5.88 -12.04
C PHE A 39 -1.07 5.54 -13.40
N TYR A 40 -2.05 4.65 -13.43
CA TYR A 40 -2.77 4.28 -14.65
C TYR A 40 -3.52 5.47 -15.25
N TYR A 41 -4.25 6.24 -14.44
CA TYR A 41 -4.92 7.45 -14.88
C TYR A 41 -3.95 8.46 -15.48
N ARG A 42 -2.81 8.69 -14.82
CA ARG A 42 -1.75 9.59 -15.34
C ARG A 42 -1.15 9.06 -16.64
N TYR A 43 -1.01 7.75 -16.77
CA TYR A 43 -0.55 7.14 -18.02
C TYR A 43 -1.51 7.47 -19.16
N ILE A 44 -2.82 7.33 -18.97
CA ILE A 44 -3.80 7.68 -20.00
C ILE A 44 -3.73 9.18 -20.31
N ALA A 45 -3.72 10.04 -19.29
CA ALA A 45 -3.69 11.49 -19.47
C ALA A 45 -2.45 11.98 -20.26
N VAL A 46 -1.28 11.37 -20.06
CA VAL A 46 -0.01 11.80 -20.69
C VAL A 46 0.28 11.07 -22.00
N CYS A 47 0.06 9.76 -22.04
CA CYS A 47 0.44 8.93 -23.18
C CYS A 47 -0.69 8.75 -24.20
N GLN A 48 -1.96 8.81 -23.76
CA GLN A 48 -3.14 8.54 -24.57
C GLN A 48 -4.24 9.60 -24.35
N PRO A 49 -3.97 10.89 -24.66
CA PRO A 49 -4.93 11.98 -24.41
C PRO A 49 -6.25 11.80 -25.17
N HIS A 50 -6.26 11.07 -26.29
CA HIS A 50 -7.48 10.74 -27.04
C HIS A 50 -8.42 9.79 -26.26
N ASP A 51 -7.85 8.87 -25.46
CA ASP A 51 -8.63 7.95 -24.63
C ASP A 51 -9.10 8.59 -23.32
N LEU A 52 -8.53 9.74 -22.93
CA LEU A 52 -8.98 10.49 -21.76
C LEU A 52 -10.45 10.90 -21.88
N GLY A 53 -10.92 11.24 -23.08
CA GLY A 53 -12.33 11.55 -23.33
C GLY A 53 -13.28 10.38 -23.07
N LYS A 54 -12.79 9.13 -23.15
CA LYS A 54 -13.58 7.93 -22.84
C LYS A 54 -13.81 7.74 -21.33
N LEU A 55 -12.97 8.37 -20.49
CA LEU A 55 -12.99 8.29 -19.03
C LEU A 55 -13.73 9.46 -18.34
N ASN A 56 -14.48 10.26 -19.10
CA ASN A 56 -15.22 11.39 -18.54
C ASN A 56 -16.48 10.98 -17.76
N GLY A 57 -16.79 11.76 -16.71
CA GLY A 57 -18.00 11.62 -15.91
C GLY A 57 -18.05 10.32 -15.09
N TRP A 58 -19.21 9.65 -15.11
CA TRP A 58 -19.46 8.41 -14.35
C TRP A 58 -18.52 7.26 -14.72
N ARG A 59 -17.94 7.26 -15.93
CA ARG A 59 -17.00 6.22 -16.36
C ARG A 59 -15.69 6.24 -15.58
N LEU A 60 -15.36 7.34 -14.91
CA LEU A 60 -14.23 7.41 -13.98
C LEU A 60 -14.43 6.45 -12.80
N CYS A 61 -15.67 6.19 -12.39
CA CYS A 61 -15.97 5.24 -11.32
C CYS A 61 -15.52 3.81 -11.67
N LEU A 62 -15.42 3.46 -12.95
CA LEU A 62 -14.94 2.14 -13.40
C LEU A 62 -13.49 1.88 -12.97
N LEU A 63 -12.68 2.92 -12.77
CA LEU A 63 -11.30 2.80 -12.29
C LEU A 63 -11.20 2.32 -10.84
N PHE A 64 -12.27 2.46 -10.05
CA PHE A 64 -12.30 2.03 -8.64
C PHE A 64 -12.78 0.59 -8.47
N ILE A 65 -13.42 0.00 -9.49
CA ILE A 65 -13.86 -1.41 -9.48
C ILE A 65 -12.70 -2.37 -9.14
N PRO A 66 -11.52 -2.30 -9.80
CA PRO A 66 -10.40 -3.19 -9.44
C PRO A 66 -9.91 -2.95 -8.00
N CYS A 67 -9.98 -1.71 -7.49
CA CYS A 67 -9.59 -1.40 -6.12
C CYS A 67 -10.51 -2.08 -5.10
N ILE A 68 -11.83 -2.02 -5.33
CA ILE A 68 -12.83 -2.69 -4.48
C ILE A 68 -12.67 -4.20 -4.56
N PHE A 69 -12.43 -4.74 -5.76
CA PHE A 69 -12.17 -6.17 -5.93
C PHE A 69 -10.95 -6.63 -5.12
N PHE A 70 -9.82 -5.93 -5.21
CA PHE A 70 -8.62 -6.28 -4.43
C PHE A 70 -8.81 -6.12 -2.93
N PHE A 71 -9.57 -5.11 -2.49
CA PHE A 71 -9.97 -4.95 -1.10
C PHE A 71 -10.74 -6.17 -0.58
N ILE A 72 -11.80 -6.59 -1.29
CA ILE A 72 -12.62 -7.74 -0.91
C ILE A 72 -11.80 -9.03 -0.95
N ALA A 73 -11.00 -9.23 -2.00
CA ALA A 73 -10.14 -10.41 -2.14
C ALA A 73 -9.17 -10.53 -0.96
N TRP A 74 -8.45 -9.45 -0.63
CA TRP A 74 -7.52 -9.44 0.50
C TRP A 74 -8.22 -9.66 1.84
N PHE A 75 -9.37 -9.00 2.04
CA PHE A 75 -10.20 -9.21 3.22
C PHE A 75 -10.57 -10.68 3.38
N CYS A 76 -11.05 -11.34 2.33
CA CYS A 76 -11.42 -12.76 2.37
C CYS A 76 -10.22 -13.67 2.66
N LEU A 77 -9.07 -13.43 2.01
CA LEU A 77 -7.84 -14.21 2.25
C LEU A 77 -7.42 -14.15 3.71
N VAL A 78 -7.45 -12.96 4.30
CA VAL A 78 -7.08 -12.75 5.70
C VAL A 78 -8.15 -13.31 6.65
N PHE A 79 -9.42 -13.05 6.38
CA PHE A 79 -10.53 -13.43 7.24
C PHE A 79 -10.69 -14.95 7.36
N PHE A 80 -10.58 -15.67 6.24
CA PHE A 80 -10.72 -17.13 6.22
C PHE A 80 -9.39 -17.83 6.48
N GLY A 81 -8.30 -17.36 5.87
CA GLY A 81 -7.05 -18.10 5.84
C GLY A 81 -6.10 -17.80 6.99
N MET A 82 -6.09 -16.57 7.51
CA MET A 82 -5.18 -16.14 8.59
C MET A 82 -5.87 -16.05 9.97
N LYS A 83 -7.05 -16.66 10.11
CA LYS A 83 -7.82 -16.66 11.35
C LYS A 83 -6.98 -17.18 12.53
N GLY A 84 -7.04 -16.47 13.67
CA GLY A 84 -6.45 -16.91 14.92
C GLY A 84 -7.17 -18.14 15.48
N THR A 85 -6.64 -19.34 15.20
CA THR A 85 -7.11 -20.60 15.79
C THR A 85 -6.50 -20.82 17.18
N GLU A 86 -7.09 -21.72 17.97
CA GLU A 86 -6.57 -22.03 19.32
C GLU A 86 -5.14 -22.59 19.29
N GLU A 87 -4.79 -23.35 18.26
CA GLU A 87 -3.41 -23.84 18.05
C GLU A 87 -2.44 -22.69 17.81
N LYS A 88 -2.80 -21.75 16.93
CA LYS A 88 -2.01 -20.54 16.70
C LYS A 88 -1.91 -19.71 17.98
N ALA A 89 -2.97 -19.65 18.79
CA ALA A 89 -2.96 -18.95 20.06
C ALA A 89 -1.98 -19.59 21.06
N LYS A 90 -1.90 -20.92 21.13
CA LYS A 90 -0.94 -21.65 21.98
C LYS A 90 0.51 -21.38 21.56
N ASN A 91 0.79 -21.43 20.25
CA ASN A 91 2.11 -21.14 19.69
C ASN A 91 2.50 -19.67 19.88
N ALA A 92 1.56 -18.76 19.62
CA ALA A 92 1.72 -17.33 19.82
C ALA A 92 1.87 -16.94 21.31
N ARG A 93 1.37 -17.75 22.24
CA ARG A 93 1.36 -17.43 23.68
C ARG A 93 2.74 -17.13 24.21
N LYS A 94 3.76 -17.93 23.83
CA LYS A 94 5.14 -17.69 24.26
C LYS A 94 5.67 -16.36 23.72
N ILE A 95 5.50 -16.12 22.42
CA ILE A 95 5.98 -14.91 21.73
C ILE A 95 5.28 -13.66 22.29
N ILE A 96 3.98 -13.72 22.55
CA ILE A 96 3.18 -12.56 22.98
C ILE A 96 3.36 -12.26 24.47
N LEU A 97 3.51 -13.28 25.33
CA LEU A 97 3.87 -13.03 26.73
C LEU A 97 5.24 -12.36 26.85
N GLU A 98 6.21 -12.78 26.05
CA GLU A 98 7.56 -12.20 26.05
C GLU A 98 7.58 -10.78 25.47
N VAL A 99 6.86 -10.54 24.37
CA VAL A 99 6.94 -9.27 23.62
C VAL A 99 5.92 -8.23 24.09
N TYR A 100 4.67 -8.64 24.36
CA TYR A 100 3.55 -7.74 24.67
C TYR A 100 3.06 -7.83 26.12
N LYS A 101 3.56 -8.77 26.93
CA LYS A 101 3.17 -9.00 28.34
C LYS A 101 1.66 -9.18 28.57
N GLU A 102 0.93 -9.63 27.54
CA GLU A 102 -0.53 -9.79 27.56
C GLU A 102 -0.93 -11.25 27.26
N ASP A 103 -2.04 -11.72 27.83
CA ASP A 103 -2.51 -13.10 27.67
C ASP A 103 -3.37 -13.25 26.40
N THR A 104 -2.88 -14.05 25.46
CA THR A 104 -3.45 -14.25 24.11
C THR A 104 -4.84 -14.89 24.12
N SER A 105 -5.19 -15.58 25.20
CA SER A 105 -6.45 -16.30 25.33
C SER A 105 -7.69 -15.39 25.29
N LYS A 106 -7.51 -14.09 25.53
CA LYS A 106 -8.60 -13.11 25.70
C LYS A 106 -8.68 -12.04 24.61
N ILE A 107 -7.77 -12.02 23.64
CA ILE A 107 -7.67 -10.95 22.64
C ILE A 107 -7.90 -11.45 21.20
N ALA A 108 -8.48 -10.59 20.37
CA ALA A 108 -8.58 -10.83 18.93
C ALA A 108 -7.21 -10.67 18.26
N PHE A 109 -6.80 -11.66 17.46
CA PHE A 109 -5.56 -11.61 16.70
C PHE A 109 -5.68 -12.35 15.36
N ILE A 110 -4.86 -11.92 14.40
CA ILE A 110 -4.64 -12.60 13.12
C ILE A 110 -3.20 -13.06 13.09
N ALA A 111 -2.97 -14.26 12.58
CA ALA A 111 -1.64 -14.85 12.56
C ALA A 111 -1.36 -15.57 11.25
N LEU A 112 -0.18 -15.27 10.70
CA LEU A 112 0.39 -15.97 9.56
C LEU A 112 1.50 -16.90 10.05
N GLN A 113 1.27 -18.19 9.88
CA GLN A 113 2.15 -19.27 10.31
C GLN A 113 2.17 -20.39 9.26
N PHE A 114 3.33 -20.61 8.65
CA PHE A 114 3.49 -21.62 7.58
C PHE A 114 3.74 -23.03 8.12
N TRP A 115 4.36 -23.14 9.29
CA TRP A 115 4.80 -24.40 9.89
C TRP A 115 4.18 -24.55 11.28
N ASP A 116 3.55 -25.69 11.54
CA ASP A 116 3.22 -26.13 12.89
C ASP A 116 4.20 -27.23 13.30
N THR A 117 4.74 -27.12 14.50
CA THR A 117 5.60 -28.16 15.10
C THR A 117 4.78 -28.91 16.13
N ASP A 118 4.54 -30.19 15.90
CA ASP A 118 3.86 -31.05 16.87
C ASP A 118 4.77 -31.39 18.06
N SER A 119 4.19 -31.94 19.11
CA SER A 119 4.85 -32.39 20.35
C SER A 119 5.97 -33.41 20.08
N ASP A 120 5.86 -34.16 18.98
CA ASP A 120 6.84 -35.14 18.51
C ASP A 120 7.94 -34.54 17.59
N GLY A 121 7.94 -33.21 17.40
CA GLY A 121 8.92 -32.50 16.55
C GLY A 121 8.63 -32.55 15.05
N ASN A 122 7.53 -33.16 14.64
CA ASN A 122 7.10 -33.22 13.23
C ASN A 122 6.56 -31.86 12.77
N LYS A 123 7.08 -31.35 11.65
CA LYS A 123 6.62 -30.11 11.01
C LYS A 123 5.50 -30.39 10.02
N THR A 124 4.31 -29.84 10.26
CA THR A 124 3.19 -29.89 9.32
C THR A 124 3.02 -28.53 8.64
N PHE A 125 2.75 -28.55 7.33
CA PHE A 125 2.65 -27.34 6.52
C PHE A 125 1.20 -26.86 6.42
N ARG A 126 0.94 -25.60 6.81
CA ARG A 126 -0.41 -25.01 6.72
C ARG A 126 -0.67 -24.46 5.33
N VAL A 127 -1.30 -25.28 4.49
CA VAL A 127 -1.68 -24.91 3.11
C VAL A 127 -2.60 -23.68 3.06
N SER A 128 -3.51 -23.52 4.02
CA SER A 128 -4.44 -22.36 4.08
C SER A 128 -3.70 -21.02 4.25
N ASP A 129 -2.78 -20.96 5.21
CA ASP A 129 -1.93 -19.79 5.46
C ASP A 129 -1.04 -19.48 4.26
N TRP A 130 -0.49 -20.52 3.63
CA TRP A 130 0.34 -20.38 2.44
C TRP A 130 -0.43 -19.85 1.23
N LEU A 131 -1.63 -20.37 0.98
CA LEU A 131 -2.50 -19.90 -0.09
C LEU A 131 -2.89 -18.43 0.12
N SER A 132 -3.14 -18.06 1.38
CA SER A 132 -3.49 -16.68 1.76
C SER A 132 -2.33 -15.74 1.56
N TYR A 133 -1.13 -16.13 1.99
CA TYR A 133 0.11 -15.41 1.72
C TYR A 133 0.34 -15.23 0.22
N PHE A 134 0.23 -16.31 -0.57
CA PHE A 134 0.44 -16.27 -2.01
C PHE A 134 -0.57 -15.33 -2.69
N GLY A 135 -1.83 -15.38 -2.26
CA GLY A 135 -2.88 -14.46 -2.71
C GLY A 135 -2.53 -13.00 -2.42
N CYS A 136 -2.15 -12.67 -1.19
CA CYS A 136 -1.71 -11.32 -0.81
C CYS A 136 -0.49 -10.86 -1.63
N LEU A 137 0.53 -11.73 -1.79
CA LEU A 137 1.73 -11.44 -2.56
C LEU A 137 1.39 -11.19 -4.04
N SER A 138 0.49 -11.98 -4.62
CA SER A 138 0.04 -11.80 -6.01
C SER A 138 -0.59 -10.42 -6.24
N ILE A 139 -1.40 -9.93 -5.29
CA ILE A 139 -2.03 -8.60 -5.37
C ILE A 139 -0.96 -7.50 -5.32
N ILE A 140 0.02 -7.62 -4.40
CA ILE A 140 1.15 -6.69 -4.30
C ILE A 140 1.91 -6.64 -5.63
N VAL A 141 2.26 -7.79 -6.19
CA VAL A 141 3.04 -7.91 -7.43
C VAL A 141 2.27 -7.31 -8.61
N ILE A 142 0.99 -7.64 -8.78
CA ILE A 142 0.15 -7.10 -9.86
C ILE A 142 0.08 -5.57 -9.80
N CYS A 143 -0.16 -5.01 -8.60
CA CYS A 143 -0.23 -3.55 -8.42
C CYS A 143 1.13 -2.89 -8.69
N PHE A 144 2.21 -3.47 -8.17
CA PHE A 144 3.56 -2.95 -8.38
C PHE A 144 3.98 -2.99 -9.85
N SER A 145 3.75 -4.11 -10.54
CA SER A 145 4.01 -4.25 -11.98
C SER A 145 3.21 -3.21 -12.80
N THR A 146 1.95 -2.96 -12.44
CA THR A 146 1.12 -1.94 -13.09
C THR A 146 1.72 -0.53 -12.91
N ILE A 147 2.15 -0.19 -11.70
CA ILE A 147 2.80 1.10 -11.41
C ILE A 147 4.09 1.25 -12.20
N MET A 148 4.95 0.23 -12.20
CA MET A 148 6.22 0.26 -12.90
C MET A 148 6.02 0.41 -14.40
N PHE A 149 5.10 -0.37 -14.99
CA PHE A 149 4.77 -0.27 -16.41
C PHE A 149 4.27 1.15 -16.78
N CYS A 150 3.29 1.66 -16.05
CA CYS A 150 2.73 3.00 -16.28
C CYS A 150 3.78 4.08 -16.10
N GLY A 151 4.54 4.03 -15.00
CA GLY A 151 5.60 4.98 -14.66
C GLY A 151 6.70 5.03 -15.73
N ILE A 152 7.17 3.88 -16.20
CA ILE A 152 8.18 3.79 -17.27
C ILE A 152 7.65 4.40 -18.57
N LYS A 153 6.42 4.07 -18.98
CA LYS A 153 5.82 4.63 -20.21
C LYS A 153 5.64 6.15 -20.12
N ILE A 154 5.16 6.65 -18.98
CA ILE A 154 5.05 8.10 -18.72
C ILE A 154 6.43 8.75 -18.81
N TYR A 155 7.45 8.17 -18.17
CA TYR A 155 8.82 8.68 -18.20
C TYR A 155 9.35 8.83 -19.63
N PHE A 156 9.24 7.77 -20.44
CA PHE A 156 9.71 7.81 -21.83
C PHE A 156 8.94 8.81 -22.68
N LYS A 157 7.60 8.88 -22.54
CA LYS A 157 6.77 9.84 -23.28
C LYS A 157 7.16 11.28 -22.97
N LEU A 158 7.35 11.61 -21.70
CA LEU A 158 7.74 12.94 -21.25
C LEU A 158 9.16 13.30 -21.70
N LYS A 159 10.11 12.36 -21.59
CA LYS A 159 11.50 12.56 -22.02
C LYS A 159 11.61 12.78 -23.54
N SER A 160 10.88 11.99 -24.33
CA SER A 160 10.83 12.16 -25.79
C SER A 160 10.22 13.51 -26.20
N SER A 161 9.22 13.98 -25.46
CA SER A 161 8.53 15.24 -25.78
C SER A 161 9.28 16.50 -25.33
N GLN A 162 10.31 16.38 -24.48
CA GLN A 162 11.02 17.53 -23.91
C GLN A 162 11.75 18.40 -24.95
N ASN A 163 12.23 17.81 -26.05
CA ASN A 163 12.99 18.53 -27.08
C ASN A 163 12.09 19.30 -28.06
N ILE A 164 10.81 18.95 -28.14
CA ILE A 164 9.85 19.52 -29.09
C ILE A 164 9.00 20.63 -28.42
N MET A 165 9.07 20.74 -27.09
CA MET A 165 8.19 21.59 -26.30
C MET A 165 8.77 22.97 -25.99
N SER A 166 7.87 23.96 -25.91
CA SER A 166 8.15 25.31 -25.41
C SER A 166 8.81 25.29 -24.02
N SER A 167 9.61 26.31 -23.72
CA SER A 167 10.31 26.47 -22.44
C SER A 167 9.39 26.34 -21.21
N LYS A 168 8.16 26.88 -21.30
CA LYS A 168 7.15 26.79 -20.23
C LYS A 168 6.66 25.35 -20.01
N THR A 169 6.35 24.63 -21.10
CA THR A 169 5.90 23.24 -21.05
C THR A 169 7.04 22.29 -20.65
N ARG A 170 8.28 22.56 -21.10
CA ARG A 170 9.47 21.80 -20.73
C ARG A 170 9.73 21.83 -19.22
N GLU A 171 9.57 23.01 -18.61
CA GLU A 171 9.71 23.18 -17.16
C GLU A 171 8.60 22.43 -16.38
N LEU A 172 7.35 22.48 -16.87
CA LEU A 172 6.24 21.69 -16.29
C LEU A 172 6.51 20.18 -16.36
N ASN A 173 6.96 19.67 -17.51
CA ASN A 173 7.31 18.27 -17.68
C ASN A 173 8.44 17.83 -16.76
N ARG A 174 9.46 18.69 -16.55
CA ARG A 174 10.56 18.41 -15.63
C ARG A 174 10.08 18.30 -14.18
N GLN A 175 9.15 19.17 -13.76
CA GLN A 175 8.54 19.08 -12.43
C GLN A 175 7.72 17.79 -12.29
N LEU A 176 6.91 17.46 -13.30
CA LEU A 176 6.08 16.25 -13.29
C LEU A 176 6.94 14.97 -13.24
N LEU A 177 8.03 14.91 -14.01
CA LEU A 177 9.01 13.82 -13.95
C LEU A 177 9.66 13.68 -12.57
N LYS A 178 10.07 14.80 -11.96
CA LYS A 178 10.66 14.79 -10.63
C LYS A 178 9.67 14.27 -9.59
N THR A 179 8.43 14.78 -9.60
CA THR A 179 7.37 14.33 -8.69
C THR A 179 7.05 12.85 -8.90
N LEU A 180 7.03 12.36 -10.14
CA LEU A 180 6.78 10.96 -10.46
C LEU A 180 7.80 10.02 -9.81
N ILE A 181 9.09 10.37 -9.88
CA ILE A 181 10.16 9.57 -9.26
C ILE A 181 9.93 9.44 -7.75
N PHE A 182 9.65 10.55 -7.06
CA PHE A 182 9.41 10.53 -5.61
C PHE A 182 8.11 9.79 -5.25
N GLN A 183 7.06 9.92 -6.05
CA GLN A 183 5.79 9.22 -5.85
C GLN A 183 5.88 7.72 -6.14
N THR A 184 6.79 7.25 -7.00
CA THR A 184 7.06 5.81 -7.15
C THR A 184 7.97 5.29 -6.03
N ALA A 185 9.02 6.04 -5.68
CA ALA A 185 10.01 5.61 -4.69
C ALA A 185 9.42 5.52 -3.28
N LEU A 186 8.63 6.51 -2.86
CA LEU A 186 8.10 6.55 -1.50
C LEU A 186 7.27 5.30 -1.14
N PRO A 187 6.19 4.94 -1.87
CA PRO A 187 5.40 3.75 -1.56
C PRO A 187 6.21 2.46 -1.75
N PHE A 188 7.21 2.41 -2.63
CA PHE A 188 8.12 1.26 -2.72
C PHE A 188 8.82 1.00 -1.38
N PHE A 189 9.39 2.05 -0.78
CA PHE A 189 10.10 1.94 0.50
C PHE A 189 9.18 1.86 1.71
N THR A 190 8.00 2.49 1.70
CA THR A 190 7.12 2.57 2.88
C THR A 190 5.97 1.57 2.89
N MET A 191 5.53 1.06 1.73
CA MET A 191 4.45 0.08 1.62
C MET A 191 4.93 -1.26 1.05
N TYR A 192 5.37 -1.30 -0.22
CA TYR A 192 5.59 -2.57 -0.93
C TYR A 192 6.70 -3.41 -0.31
N SER A 193 7.87 -2.80 -0.08
CA SER A 193 9.00 -3.49 0.53
C SER A 193 8.69 -3.90 1.97
N VAL A 194 8.11 -3.00 2.76
CA VAL A 194 7.84 -3.23 4.19
C VAL A 194 6.79 -4.34 4.39
N VAL A 195 5.67 -4.28 3.67
CA VAL A 195 4.60 -5.30 3.76
C VAL A 195 5.08 -6.62 3.15
N GLY A 196 5.73 -6.59 1.99
CA GLY A 196 6.25 -7.80 1.34
C GLY A 196 7.27 -8.54 2.20
N CYS A 197 8.26 -7.82 2.75
CA CYS A 197 9.27 -8.40 3.63
C CYS A 197 8.63 -9.02 4.88
N ILE A 198 7.74 -8.30 5.56
CA ILE A 198 7.15 -8.80 6.82
C ILE A 198 6.22 -9.99 6.62
N LEU A 199 5.51 -10.07 5.49
CA LEU A 199 4.75 -11.29 5.14
C LEU A 199 5.65 -12.47 4.76
N SER A 200 6.86 -12.21 4.26
CA SER A 200 7.83 -13.24 3.85
C SER A 200 8.65 -13.80 5.01
N LEU A 201 8.94 -12.99 6.02
CA LEU A 201 9.77 -13.36 7.18
C LEU A 201 9.30 -14.64 7.92
N PRO A 202 7.98 -14.90 8.12
CA PRO A 202 7.53 -16.12 8.79
C PRO A 202 7.82 -17.40 7.99
N ILE A 203 8.14 -17.32 6.69
CA ILE A 203 8.56 -18.48 5.89
C ILE A 203 9.91 -19.01 6.40
N PHE A 204 10.81 -18.10 6.79
CA PHE A 204 12.13 -18.41 7.30
C PHE A 204 12.15 -18.65 8.82
N GLU A 205 10.98 -18.77 9.45
CA GLU A 205 10.83 -18.91 10.90
C GLU A 205 11.51 -17.77 11.71
N ILE A 206 11.71 -16.59 11.08
CA ILE A 206 12.27 -15.41 11.77
C ILE A 206 11.17 -14.77 12.62
N ASP A 207 11.45 -14.58 13.90
CA ASP A 207 10.54 -13.88 14.81
C ASP A 207 10.70 -12.36 14.74
N ILE A 208 9.57 -11.69 14.51
CA ILE A 208 9.53 -10.29 14.10
C ILE A 208 9.12 -9.37 15.29
N GLY A 209 8.77 -9.95 16.44
CA GLY A 209 8.49 -9.21 17.69
C GLY A 209 7.69 -7.92 17.50
N LEU A 210 8.17 -6.81 18.07
CA LEU A 210 7.58 -5.47 17.93
C LEU A 210 7.78 -4.84 16.54
N ILE A 211 8.77 -5.29 15.77
CA ILE A 211 9.08 -4.75 14.43
C ILE A 211 7.91 -5.04 13.47
N ALA A 212 7.10 -6.06 13.76
CA ALA A 212 5.87 -6.39 13.04
C ALA A 212 4.83 -5.24 13.02
N ASN A 213 4.92 -4.27 13.94
CA ASN A 213 4.01 -3.11 14.00
C ASN A 213 4.45 -1.95 13.10
N TYR A 214 5.72 -1.91 12.69
CA TYR A 214 6.27 -0.84 11.84
C TYR A 214 5.56 -0.68 10.48
N PRO A 215 5.18 -1.76 9.75
CA PRO A 215 4.37 -1.65 8.54
C PRO A 215 3.06 -0.90 8.74
N GLY A 216 2.34 -1.20 9.81
CA GLY A 216 1.07 -0.55 10.11
C GLY A 216 1.26 0.96 10.22
N LEU A 217 2.31 1.39 10.93
CA LEU A 217 2.67 2.80 11.07
C LEU A 217 3.12 3.42 9.73
N ALA A 218 4.02 2.78 9.00
CA ALA A 218 4.56 3.29 7.73
C ALA A 218 3.47 3.49 6.67
N VAL A 219 2.50 2.58 6.61
CA VAL A 219 1.35 2.70 5.72
C VAL A 219 0.43 3.84 6.17
N CYS A 220 0.13 3.99 7.46
CA CYS A 220 -0.74 5.08 7.94
C CYS A 220 -0.18 6.47 7.64
N VAL A 221 1.15 6.61 7.59
CA VAL A 221 1.82 7.88 7.30
C VAL A 221 1.87 8.19 5.80
N TYR A 222 1.82 7.17 4.93
CA TYR A 222 1.91 7.32 3.48
C TYR A 222 0.90 8.33 2.88
N PRO A 223 -0.42 8.24 3.16
CA PRO A 223 -1.40 9.16 2.60
C PRO A 223 -1.15 10.63 2.94
N ALA A 224 -0.47 10.91 4.06
CA ALA A 224 -0.09 12.27 4.44
C ALA A 224 1.18 12.74 3.69
N LEU A 225 2.13 11.85 3.44
CA LEU A 225 3.38 12.19 2.73
C LEU A 225 3.17 12.46 1.23
N GLU A 226 2.23 11.78 0.58
CA GLU A 226 1.96 11.94 -0.85
C GLU A 226 1.59 13.38 -1.27
N PRO A 227 0.63 14.07 -0.61
CA PRO A 227 0.33 15.48 -0.92
C PRO A 227 1.46 16.43 -0.49
N LEU A 228 2.21 16.13 0.57
CA LEU A 228 3.37 16.94 1.00
C LEU A 228 4.46 16.97 -0.09
N ILE A 229 4.75 15.82 -0.71
CA ILE A 229 5.68 15.72 -1.84
C ILE A 229 5.18 16.56 -3.02
N ALA A 230 3.90 16.46 -3.36
CA ALA A 230 3.32 17.26 -4.43
C ALA A 230 3.46 18.77 -4.16
N MET A 231 3.15 19.21 -2.93
CA MET A 231 3.29 20.61 -2.52
C MET A 231 4.74 21.10 -2.56
N TYR A 232 5.70 20.25 -2.21
CA TYR A 232 7.12 20.62 -2.19
C TYR A 232 7.76 20.70 -3.59
N PHE A 233 7.37 19.84 -4.53
CA PHE A 233 8.02 19.77 -5.86
C PHE A 233 7.30 20.57 -6.95
N VAL A 234 6.01 20.82 -6.83
CA VAL A 234 5.23 21.50 -7.87
C VAL A 234 5.20 23.01 -7.60
N LYS A 235 5.76 23.78 -8.53
CA LYS A 235 5.95 25.24 -8.35
C LYS A 235 4.65 26.02 -8.17
N ASN A 236 3.57 25.57 -8.81
CA ASN A 236 2.25 26.19 -8.66
C ASN A 236 1.72 26.06 -7.22
N PHE A 237 1.90 24.90 -6.59
CA PHE A 237 1.53 24.68 -5.19
C PHE A 237 2.41 25.51 -4.25
N LYS A 238 3.74 25.53 -4.46
CA LYS A 238 4.65 26.38 -3.68
C LYS A 238 4.28 27.87 -3.76
N ASN A 239 3.97 28.36 -4.95
CA ASN A 239 3.60 29.76 -5.16
C ASN A 239 2.26 30.12 -4.53
N ALA A 240 1.31 29.18 -4.51
CA ALA A 240 0.04 29.33 -3.80
C ALA A 240 0.27 29.39 -2.28
N LEU A 241 1.11 28.50 -1.73
CA LEU A 241 1.46 28.47 -0.30
C LEU A 241 2.22 29.73 0.15
N THR A 242 3.07 30.29 -0.71
CA THR A 242 3.83 31.51 -0.42
C THR A 242 3.11 32.80 -0.84
N CYS A 243 1.82 32.74 -1.20
CA CYS A 243 1.00 33.88 -1.64
C CYS A 243 1.65 34.76 -2.73
N ARG A 244 2.53 34.22 -3.59
CA ARG A 244 3.23 34.98 -4.65
C ARG A 244 2.38 35.19 -5.92
N ARG A 245 1.05 35.15 -5.81
CA ARG A 245 0.14 35.21 -6.98
C ARG A 245 0.02 36.60 -7.61
N GLY A 246 0.49 37.66 -6.94
CA GLY A 246 0.36 39.05 -7.42
C GLY A 246 1.50 39.64 -8.26
N MET A 247 2.66 38.98 -8.42
CA MET A 247 3.88 39.69 -8.89
C MET A 247 4.35 39.37 -10.32
N ARG A 248 3.58 38.61 -11.13
CA ARG A 248 3.97 38.25 -12.51
C ARG A 248 3.03 38.71 -13.62
N MET A 249 1.89 39.32 -13.31
CA MET A 249 1.04 39.93 -14.34
C MET A 249 1.45 41.36 -14.70
N GLY A 250 2.40 41.99 -13.99
CA GLY A 250 2.85 43.36 -14.27
C GLY A 250 4.17 43.49 -15.06
N ILE A 251 4.75 42.40 -15.60
CA ILE A 251 6.04 42.44 -16.33
C ILE A 251 5.89 41.99 -17.80
N LEU A 252 4.67 41.72 -18.27
CA LEU A 252 4.40 41.44 -19.69
C LEU A 252 3.64 42.59 -20.41
N GLU A 253 3.43 43.72 -19.72
CA GLU A 253 3.08 45.00 -20.34
C GLU A 253 4.25 45.96 -20.19
N LYS A 254 5.28 45.79 -21.04
CA LYS A 254 6.16 46.84 -21.54
C LYS A 254 7.08 46.28 -22.61
#